data_AF-A0A2D5BTU3-F1
#
_entry.id   AF-A0A2D5BTU3-F1
#
_cell.length_a   1.000
_cell.length_b   1.000
_cell.length_c   1.000
_cell.angle_alpha   90.00
_cell.angle_beta   90.00
_cell.angle_gamma   90.00
#
_symmetry.space_group_name_H-M   'P 1'
#
loop_
_entity.id
_entity.type
_entity.pdbx_description
1 polymer ?
#
loop_
_entity_poly.entity_id
_entity_poly.type
_entity_poly.pdbx_seq_one_letter_code
_entity_poly.pdbx_strand_id
1 'polypeptide(L)'
;MGSQFVDINSDGKLDYVSATFDGSPHVAYGSNEGFKAPVRLEDKDGKRIIAGHYWDYESESHEQVTRSMPGGRGKDQRCISALAYDWDADGDYDLLLGTYEGGALYRQMNEGTNAKPRFSGQNIAVNAGGKPLNLPAKMTTPRLVDWDKDGDMDLIVGSFGDTYGAGEGGAVYVTLNEGEKGKPSFGPLKPLIARSKKGGKAPSRPDAGLYADAFDYDGDGDLDLVVGGYAMWTPQGRALTDLERARVKELKDLEVKTFAKRDVINDKMFAAIEEATNGLDRKSDEYRKKARETRKPFFEEIKPVSDQLRKISNEMNELVPRGQRKSFVWLYERQ
;
A
#
# COMPACT_ATOMS: atom_id res chain seq x y z
N MET A 1 -4.44 0.72 -1.42
CA MET A 1 -4.14 2.17 -1.42
C MET A 1 -5.44 2.85 -1.11
N GLY A 2 -5.48 3.83 -0.19
CA GLY A 2 -6.73 4.50 0.15
C GLY A 2 -7.18 5.35 -1.03
N SER A 3 -8.36 5.04 -1.57
CA SER A 3 -8.96 5.71 -2.72
C SER A 3 -10.40 6.10 -2.42
N GLN A 4 -10.91 7.09 -3.14
CA GLN A 4 -12.22 7.69 -2.91
C GLN A 4 -12.88 8.02 -4.25
N PHE A 5 -14.21 7.79 -4.31
CA PHE A 5 -15.04 8.42 -5.33
C PHE A 5 -15.60 9.73 -4.75
N VAL A 6 -15.34 10.84 -5.44
CA VAL A 6 -15.73 12.19 -4.99
C VAL A 6 -15.78 13.11 -6.20
N ASP A 7 -16.73 14.02 -6.25
CA ASP A 7 -16.75 15.10 -7.25
C ASP A 7 -15.80 16.22 -6.80
N ILE A 8 -14.49 16.00 -7.02
CA ILE A 8 -13.45 16.88 -6.44
C ILE A 8 -13.46 18.26 -7.10
N ASN A 9 -14.00 18.35 -8.33
CA ASN A 9 -14.03 19.59 -9.10
C ASN A 9 -15.43 20.25 -9.17
N SER A 10 -16.43 19.69 -8.48
CA SER A 10 -17.82 20.16 -8.48
C SER A 10 -18.42 20.31 -9.89
N ASP A 11 -18.08 19.39 -10.81
CA ASP A 11 -18.65 19.36 -12.16
C ASP A 11 -19.94 18.50 -12.26
N GLY A 12 -20.38 17.94 -11.13
CA GLY A 12 -21.55 17.09 -11.00
C GLY A 12 -21.28 15.62 -11.33
N LYS A 13 -20.02 15.21 -11.49
CA LYS A 13 -19.63 13.82 -11.79
C LYS A 13 -18.65 13.30 -10.75
N LEU A 14 -18.78 12.03 -10.42
CA LEU A 14 -17.82 11.38 -9.53
C LEU A 14 -16.46 11.22 -10.23
N ASP A 15 -15.41 11.65 -9.56
CA ASP A 15 -14.02 11.39 -9.91
C ASP A 15 -13.47 10.25 -9.05
N TYR A 16 -12.37 9.64 -9.50
CA TYR A 16 -11.65 8.63 -8.73
C TYR A 16 -10.30 9.20 -8.26
N VAL A 17 -10.17 9.42 -6.96
CA VAL A 17 -8.96 9.92 -6.31
C VAL A 17 -8.21 8.77 -5.66
N SER A 18 -6.90 8.69 -5.90
CA SER A 18 -6.02 7.70 -5.26
C SER A 18 -4.59 8.21 -5.30
N ALA A 19 -3.73 7.78 -4.38
CA ALA A 19 -2.30 7.85 -4.59
C ALA A 19 -1.75 6.52 -5.08
N THR A 20 -0.58 6.56 -5.73
CA THR A 20 0.09 5.35 -6.23
C THR A 20 1.42 5.14 -5.52
N PHE A 21 2.04 3.98 -5.70
CA PHE A 21 3.37 3.70 -5.13
C PHE A 21 4.48 4.55 -5.73
N ASP A 22 4.20 5.31 -6.80
CA ASP A 22 5.07 6.37 -7.25
C ASP A 22 5.27 7.43 -6.16
N GLY A 23 4.40 7.55 -5.15
CA GLY A 23 4.54 8.52 -4.07
C GLY A 23 3.72 9.80 -4.25
N SER A 24 2.79 9.84 -5.20
CA SER A 24 1.97 11.03 -5.50
C SER A 24 0.47 10.75 -5.68
N PRO A 25 -0.40 11.71 -5.33
CA PRO A 25 -1.83 11.61 -5.54
C PRO A 25 -2.23 11.91 -6.99
N HIS A 26 -3.23 11.18 -7.47
CA HIS A 26 -3.77 11.22 -8.81
C HIS A 26 -5.29 11.28 -8.79
N VAL A 27 -5.86 11.81 -9.86
CA VAL A 27 -7.30 11.83 -10.10
C VAL A 27 -7.60 11.36 -11.51
N ALA A 28 -8.56 10.45 -11.64
CA ALA A 28 -9.19 10.15 -12.91
C ALA A 28 -10.55 10.86 -12.93
N TYR A 29 -10.66 11.91 -13.75
CA TYR A 29 -11.87 12.73 -13.78
C TYR A 29 -13.05 12.00 -14.42
N GLY A 30 -14.22 12.11 -13.81
CA GLY A 30 -15.48 11.58 -14.30
C GLY A 30 -15.92 12.23 -15.62
N SER A 31 -16.65 11.47 -16.42
CA SER A 31 -17.27 11.93 -17.65
C SER A 31 -18.49 11.08 -17.98
N ASN A 32 -19.26 11.48 -18.99
CA ASN A 32 -20.41 10.68 -19.46
C ASN A 32 -19.97 9.34 -20.08
N GLU A 33 -18.69 9.19 -20.42
CA GLU A 33 -18.11 7.97 -21.02
C GLU A 33 -17.32 7.14 -19.99
N GLY A 34 -17.42 7.49 -18.70
CA GLY A 34 -16.62 6.90 -17.62
C GLY A 34 -15.44 7.79 -17.23
N PHE A 35 -14.38 7.20 -16.71
CA PHE A 35 -13.22 7.95 -16.20
C PHE A 35 -12.21 8.29 -17.30
N LYS A 36 -11.76 9.54 -17.33
CA LYS A 36 -10.63 9.97 -18.17
C LYS A 36 -9.33 9.32 -17.69
N ALA A 37 -8.29 9.40 -18.52
CA ALA A 37 -6.95 9.00 -18.12
C ALA A 37 -6.53 9.73 -16.84
N PRO A 38 -5.95 9.02 -15.85
CA PRO A 38 -5.57 9.63 -14.59
C PRO A 38 -4.47 10.68 -14.80
N VAL A 39 -4.58 11.80 -14.10
CA VAL A 39 -3.58 12.85 -14.03
C VAL A 39 -3.08 13.01 -12.59
N ARG A 40 -1.84 13.46 -12.44
CA ARG A 40 -1.31 13.85 -11.12
C ARG A 40 -2.05 15.09 -10.61
N LEU A 41 -2.26 15.18 -9.30
CA LEU A 41 -2.67 16.45 -8.68
C LEU A 41 -1.47 17.38 -8.54
N GLU A 42 -1.72 18.66 -8.78
CA GLU A 42 -0.72 19.72 -8.77
C GLU A 42 -1.09 20.80 -7.74
N ASP A 43 -0.08 21.42 -7.14
CA ASP A 43 -0.24 22.56 -6.26
C ASP A 43 -0.55 23.84 -7.05
N LYS A 44 -0.85 24.92 -6.33
CA LYS A 44 -1.15 26.25 -6.88
C LYS A 44 -0.07 26.83 -7.81
N ASP A 45 1.15 26.28 -7.77
CA ASP A 45 2.30 26.70 -8.59
C ASP A 45 2.55 25.73 -9.76
N GLY A 46 1.63 24.78 -10.00
CA GLY A 46 1.70 23.78 -11.07
C GLY A 46 2.71 22.65 -10.79
N LYS A 47 3.13 22.46 -9.53
CA LYS A 47 4.07 21.39 -9.17
C LYS A 47 3.31 20.18 -8.64
N ARG A 48 3.80 18.99 -8.96
CA ARG A 48 3.25 17.73 -8.43
C ARG A 48 3.11 17.78 -6.90
N ILE A 49 1.97 17.39 -6.35
CA ILE A 49 1.78 17.23 -4.91
C ILE A 49 2.55 16.00 -4.42
N ILE A 50 3.42 16.14 -3.42
CA ILE A 50 4.26 15.06 -2.89
C ILE A 50 4.32 15.13 -1.36
N ALA A 51 4.32 13.97 -0.69
CA ALA A 51 4.56 13.91 0.75
C ALA A 51 6.02 14.24 1.10
N GLY A 52 6.97 13.47 0.59
CA GLY A 52 8.41 13.77 0.71
C GLY A 52 9.31 12.99 -0.23
N HIS A 53 8.82 11.92 -0.84
CA HIS A 53 9.57 11.08 -1.77
C HIS A 53 8.65 10.51 -2.84
N TYR A 54 9.15 10.43 -4.08
CA TYR A 54 8.44 9.82 -5.19
C TYR A 54 9.39 9.15 -6.20
N TRP A 55 8.85 8.23 -7.01
CA TRP A 55 9.50 7.70 -8.21
C TRP A 55 9.16 8.58 -9.39
N ASP A 56 10.19 9.17 -10.01
CA ASP A 56 10.03 9.89 -11.26
C ASP A 56 10.23 8.93 -12.44
N TYR A 57 9.21 8.82 -13.28
CA TYR A 57 9.23 7.96 -14.46
C TYR A 57 10.09 8.53 -15.58
N GLU A 58 10.30 9.85 -15.62
CA GLU A 58 11.13 10.47 -16.66
C GLU A 58 12.62 10.27 -16.38
N SER A 59 13.04 10.51 -15.13
CA SER A 59 14.42 10.30 -14.73
C SER A 59 14.73 8.85 -14.33
N GLU A 60 13.70 8.03 -14.07
CA GLU A 60 13.79 6.68 -13.52
C GLU A 60 14.58 6.62 -12.21
N SER A 61 14.31 7.60 -11.34
CA SER A 61 14.97 7.74 -10.05
C SER A 61 13.99 8.04 -8.92
N HIS A 62 14.44 7.71 -7.72
CA HIS A 62 13.78 8.09 -6.48
C HIS A 62 14.17 9.53 -6.12
N GLU A 63 13.18 10.42 -6.17
CA GLU A 63 13.35 11.86 -5.97
C GLU A 63 12.82 12.30 -4.61
N GLN A 64 13.67 13.01 -3.85
CA GLN A 64 13.28 13.58 -2.57
C GLN A 64 12.81 15.01 -2.71
N VAL A 65 11.73 15.34 -2.01
CA VAL A 65 11.08 16.64 -2.04
C VAL A 65 11.02 17.20 -0.64
N THR A 66 11.60 18.38 -0.46
CA THR A 66 11.55 19.11 0.81
C THR A 66 10.57 20.28 0.78
N ARG A 67 10.19 20.80 -0.39
CA ARG A 67 9.38 22.01 -0.56
C ARG A 67 8.01 21.94 0.13
N SER A 68 7.46 20.74 0.23
CA SER A 68 6.14 20.49 0.80
C SER A 68 6.20 20.19 2.29
N MET A 69 7.39 20.06 2.88
CA MET A 69 7.55 19.70 4.28
C MET A 69 7.78 20.94 5.15
N PRO A 70 7.16 21.02 6.34
CA PRO A 70 7.42 22.12 7.27
C PRO A 70 8.91 22.26 7.59
N GLY A 71 9.45 23.46 7.39
CA GLY A 71 10.87 23.76 7.64
C GLY A 71 11.85 23.17 6.61
N GLY A 72 11.38 22.67 5.46
CA GLY A 72 12.24 22.28 4.34
C GLY A 72 13.13 21.07 4.62
N ARG A 73 12.76 20.20 5.57
CA ARG A 73 13.46 18.95 5.86
C ARG A 73 12.68 17.77 5.30
N GLY A 74 13.22 17.14 4.26
CA GLY A 74 12.61 15.97 3.64
C GLY A 74 12.56 14.80 4.61
N LYS A 75 11.40 14.16 4.69
CA LYS A 75 11.29 12.79 5.21
C LYS A 75 11.14 11.87 4.02
N ASP A 76 11.82 10.74 4.04
CA ASP A 76 11.64 9.68 3.05
C ASP A 76 10.26 9.04 3.24
N GLN A 77 9.23 9.69 2.69
CA GLN A 77 7.83 9.34 2.86
C GLN A 77 7.11 9.42 1.51
N ARG A 78 6.62 8.27 1.07
CA ARG A 78 5.82 8.14 -0.14
C ARG A 78 4.34 8.28 0.18
N CYS A 79 3.65 9.14 -0.56
CA CYS A 79 2.19 9.19 -0.51
C CYS A 79 1.60 7.93 -1.17
N ILE A 80 0.67 7.27 -0.51
CA ILE A 80 0.09 5.99 -0.93
C ILE A 80 -1.44 5.89 -0.72
N SER A 81 -2.02 6.94 -0.13
CA SER A 81 -3.46 7.15 -0.09
C SER A 81 -3.74 8.64 -0.22
N ALA A 82 -4.81 8.96 -0.93
CA ALA A 82 -5.31 10.33 -1.05
C ALA A 82 -6.82 10.33 -0.87
N LEU A 83 -7.32 11.23 -0.04
CA LEU A 83 -8.74 11.52 0.12
C LEU A 83 -8.96 13.03 -0.04
N ALA A 84 -10.15 13.42 -0.48
CA ALA A 84 -10.65 14.78 -0.46
C ALA A 84 -11.70 14.93 0.66
N TYR A 85 -11.59 16.03 1.42
CA TYR A 85 -12.50 16.37 2.52
C TYR A 85 -12.45 17.86 2.79
N ASP A 86 -13.62 18.46 3.04
CA ASP A 86 -13.74 19.87 3.45
C ASP A 86 -13.31 20.01 4.92
N TRP A 87 -12.00 20.21 5.12
CA TRP A 87 -11.39 20.12 6.44
C TRP A 87 -11.69 21.34 7.29
N ASP A 88 -11.76 22.52 6.68
CA ASP A 88 -12.00 23.79 7.37
C ASP A 88 -13.44 24.33 7.21
N ALA A 89 -14.31 23.56 6.58
CA ALA A 89 -15.75 23.84 6.41
C ALA A 89 -16.02 25.10 5.58
N ASP A 90 -15.14 25.43 4.63
CA ASP A 90 -15.29 26.56 3.73
C ASP A 90 -16.04 26.23 2.43
N GLY A 91 -16.39 24.96 2.23
CA GLY A 91 -17.16 24.46 1.11
C GLY A 91 -16.31 23.99 -0.07
N ASP A 92 -15.00 23.91 0.09
CA ASP A 92 -14.10 23.26 -0.85
C ASP A 92 -13.34 22.07 -0.25
N TYR A 93 -12.81 21.20 -1.11
CA TYR A 93 -12.16 19.97 -0.70
C TYR A 93 -10.65 20.16 -0.55
N ASP A 94 -10.18 19.94 0.67
CA ASP A 94 -8.76 19.76 0.97
C ASP A 94 -8.31 18.32 0.72
N LEU A 95 -6.99 18.10 0.71
CA LEU A 95 -6.42 16.76 0.52
C LEU A 95 -5.91 16.18 1.82
N LEU A 96 -6.25 14.93 2.12
CA LEU A 96 -5.58 14.08 3.09
C LEU A 96 -4.63 13.10 2.40
N LEU A 97 -3.37 13.08 2.82
CA LEU A 97 -2.28 12.33 2.19
C LEU A 97 -1.65 11.39 3.21
N GLY A 98 -1.90 10.09 3.06
CA GLY A 98 -1.34 9.05 3.93
C GLY A 98 -0.02 8.51 3.36
N THR A 99 0.95 8.24 4.23
CA THR A 99 2.29 7.83 3.82
C THR A 99 2.59 6.35 4.12
N TYR A 100 3.52 5.78 3.35
CA TYR A 100 3.99 4.42 3.59
C TYR A 100 5.00 4.36 4.74
N GLU A 101 6.05 5.17 4.68
CA GLU A 101 7.07 5.23 5.71
C GLU A 101 6.58 6.02 6.93
N GLY A 102 6.75 5.43 8.12
CA GLY A 102 6.36 6.03 9.39
C GLY A 102 4.85 6.18 9.62
N GLY A 103 4.02 5.82 8.64
CA GLY A 103 2.56 5.87 8.74
C GLY A 103 2.05 7.26 9.11
N ALA A 104 2.54 8.31 8.46
CA ALA A 104 2.08 9.67 8.68
C ALA A 104 0.77 9.95 7.94
N LEU A 105 0.03 10.95 8.43
CA LEU A 105 -1.08 11.57 7.73
C LEU A 105 -0.86 13.07 7.63
N TYR A 106 -0.91 13.60 6.42
CA TYR A 106 -0.80 15.02 6.13
C TYR A 106 -2.11 15.53 5.56
N ARG A 107 -2.33 16.84 5.68
CA ARG A 107 -3.31 17.58 4.90
C ARG A 107 -2.64 18.65 4.04
N GLN A 108 -3.22 18.95 2.88
CA GLN A 108 -2.94 20.18 2.13
C GLN A 108 -4.24 20.95 1.95
N MET A 109 -4.20 22.23 2.33
CA MET A 109 -5.35 23.12 2.15
C MET A 109 -5.54 23.48 0.68
N ASN A 110 -6.77 23.63 0.23
CA ASN A 110 -7.13 24.25 -1.03
C ASN A 110 -7.40 25.75 -0.79
N GLU A 111 -6.65 26.61 -1.48
CA GLU A 111 -6.74 28.08 -1.34
C GLU A 111 -7.60 28.67 -2.48
N GLY A 112 -8.57 27.90 -2.96
CA GLY A 112 -9.26 28.11 -4.22
C GLY A 112 -10.75 27.87 -4.09
N THR A 113 -11.25 26.97 -4.94
CA THR A 113 -12.61 26.44 -4.93
C THR A 113 -12.53 25.03 -5.50
N ASN A 114 -13.55 24.18 -5.33
CA ASN A 114 -13.57 22.88 -6.00
C ASN A 114 -13.44 23.01 -7.53
N ALA A 115 -14.15 23.95 -8.16
CA ALA A 115 -14.10 24.14 -9.61
C ALA A 115 -12.72 24.55 -10.14
N LYS A 116 -11.89 25.16 -9.29
CA LYS A 116 -10.53 25.63 -9.61
C LYS A 116 -9.64 25.45 -8.38
N PRO A 117 -9.23 24.21 -8.07
CA PRO A 117 -8.50 23.93 -6.84
C PRO A 117 -7.12 24.57 -6.93
N ARG A 118 -6.68 25.12 -5.80
CA ARG A 118 -5.36 25.74 -5.61
C ARG A 118 -4.73 25.19 -4.35
N PHE A 119 -4.35 23.91 -4.38
CA PHE A 119 -3.72 23.27 -3.24
C PHE A 119 -2.42 24.00 -2.85
N SER A 120 -2.23 24.23 -1.55
CA SER A 120 -1.15 25.07 -1.02
C SER A 120 0.25 24.55 -1.34
N GLY A 121 0.39 23.25 -1.65
CA GLY A 121 1.67 22.57 -1.84
C GLY A 121 2.41 22.31 -0.52
N GLN A 122 1.81 22.65 0.63
CA GLN A 122 2.37 22.52 1.98
C GLN A 122 1.68 21.40 2.77
N ASN A 123 2.45 20.39 3.17
CA ASN A 123 1.99 19.28 4.00
C ASN A 123 1.90 19.72 5.46
N ILE A 124 0.69 19.80 5.98
CA ILE A 124 0.42 20.08 7.39
C ILE A 124 0.13 18.76 8.07
N ALA A 125 0.84 18.42 9.15
CA ALA A 125 0.59 17.17 9.85
C ALA A 125 -0.83 17.16 10.44
N VAL A 126 -1.55 16.06 10.21
CA VAL A 126 -2.75 15.76 11.01
C VAL A 126 -2.27 15.28 12.38
N ASN A 127 -2.82 15.84 13.45
CA ASN A 127 -2.50 15.45 14.80
C ASN A 127 -3.57 14.50 15.34
N ALA A 128 -3.17 13.54 16.19
CA ALA A 128 -4.07 12.70 16.97
C ALA A 128 -3.49 12.54 18.39
N GLY A 129 -4.29 12.83 19.41
CA GLY A 129 -3.87 12.78 20.80
C GLY A 129 -2.73 13.75 21.13
N GLY A 130 -2.80 14.97 20.57
CA GLY A 130 -1.84 16.05 20.85
C GLY A 130 -0.48 15.95 20.14
N LYS A 131 -0.31 15.01 19.19
CA LYS A 131 0.95 14.84 18.43
C LYS A 131 0.67 14.49 16.96
N PRO A 132 1.64 14.67 16.05
CA PRO A 132 1.49 14.23 14.66
C PRO A 132 1.11 12.76 14.57
N LEU A 133 0.02 12.46 13.85
CA LEU A 133 -0.44 11.10 13.59
C LEU A 133 0.65 10.37 12.83
N ASN A 134 1.25 9.40 13.52
CA ASN A 134 2.18 8.44 12.95
C ASN A 134 1.78 7.07 13.50
N LEU A 135 1.45 6.14 12.62
CA LEU A 135 1.12 4.78 13.03
C LEU A 135 2.38 4.07 13.50
N PRO A 136 2.30 3.21 14.53
CA PRO A 136 3.45 2.42 14.99
C PRO A 136 3.71 1.23 14.05
N ALA A 137 3.63 1.48 12.74
CA ALA A 137 3.69 0.55 11.63
C ALA A 137 3.92 1.32 10.30
N LYS A 138 4.10 0.60 9.19
CA LYS A 138 4.08 1.18 7.84
C LYS A 138 2.65 1.37 7.36
N MET A 139 2.46 2.29 6.41
CA MET A 139 1.23 2.56 5.68
C MET A 139 0.14 3.20 6.54
N THR A 140 -0.36 4.36 6.10
CA THR A 140 -1.61 4.94 6.60
C THR A 140 -2.64 4.88 5.50
N THR A 141 -3.78 4.25 5.81
CA THR A 141 -4.94 4.19 4.91
C THR A 141 -6.13 4.76 5.65
N PRO A 142 -6.34 6.08 5.55
CA PRO A 142 -7.41 6.76 6.26
C PRO A 142 -8.77 6.48 5.62
N ARG A 143 -9.81 6.57 6.44
CA ARG A 143 -11.21 6.70 6.09
C ARG A 143 -11.84 7.72 7.04
N LEU A 144 -12.67 8.59 6.48
CA LEU A 144 -13.48 9.53 7.24
C LEU A 144 -14.86 8.92 7.44
N VAL A 145 -15.35 8.92 8.67
CA VAL A 145 -16.64 8.34 9.04
C VAL A 145 -17.12 8.94 10.35
N ASP A 146 -18.41 9.19 10.51
CA ASP A 146 -19.02 9.57 11.79
C ASP A 146 -19.18 8.31 12.68
N TRP A 147 -18.13 7.95 13.42
CA TRP A 147 -18.04 6.66 14.12
C TRP A 147 -18.84 6.64 15.43
N ASP A 148 -18.96 7.79 16.10
CA ASP A 148 -19.73 7.94 17.33
C ASP A 148 -21.09 8.64 17.15
N LYS A 149 -21.44 9.03 15.92
CA LYS A 149 -22.74 9.59 15.50
C LYS A 149 -23.03 10.97 16.09
N ASP A 150 -21.98 11.76 16.30
CA ASP A 150 -22.12 13.13 16.80
C ASP A 150 -22.30 14.17 15.68
N GLY A 151 -22.23 13.72 14.42
CA GLY A 151 -22.44 14.54 13.23
C GLY A 151 -21.17 15.15 12.66
N ASP A 152 -20.00 14.83 13.21
CA ASP A 152 -18.71 15.16 12.62
C ASP A 152 -17.97 13.91 12.09
N MET A 153 -16.85 14.11 11.37
CA MET A 153 -16.11 13.00 10.76
C MET A 153 -14.91 12.60 11.61
N ASP A 154 -14.92 11.37 12.10
CA ASP A 154 -13.80 10.66 12.73
C ASP A 154 -12.85 10.06 11.70
N LEU A 155 -11.71 9.55 12.19
CA LEU A 155 -10.73 8.85 11.36
C LEU A 155 -10.59 7.39 11.75
N ILE A 156 -10.87 6.49 10.80
CA ILE A 156 -10.40 5.11 10.82
C ILE A 156 -9.11 5.02 10.01
N VAL A 157 -8.08 4.40 10.57
CA VAL A 157 -6.77 4.27 9.91
C VAL A 157 -6.26 2.83 9.97
N GLY A 158 -6.11 2.23 8.78
CA GLY A 158 -5.49 0.92 8.61
C GLY A 158 -3.98 1.00 8.39
N SER A 159 -3.24 -0.01 8.83
CA SER A 159 -1.78 -0.12 8.67
C SER A 159 -1.31 -1.44 8.05
N PHE A 160 -0.12 -1.40 7.46
CA PHE A 160 0.48 -2.55 6.78
C PHE A 160 1.21 -3.49 7.76
N GLY A 161 1.79 -2.94 8.81
CA GLY A 161 2.68 -3.67 9.73
C GLY A 161 4.04 -3.97 9.12
N ASP A 162 4.81 -4.86 9.76
CA ASP A 162 6.12 -5.32 9.29
C ASP A 162 6.04 -6.65 8.52
N THR A 163 5.25 -6.77 7.46
CA THR A 163 4.97 -8.05 6.75
C THR A 163 6.19 -8.91 6.43
N TYR A 164 7.33 -8.30 6.12
CA TYR A 164 8.53 -8.99 5.64
C TYR A 164 9.62 -9.17 6.71
N GLY A 165 9.50 -8.50 7.86
CA GLY A 165 10.44 -8.63 8.97
C GLY A 165 9.88 -9.49 10.11
N ALA A 166 10.54 -9.40 11.26
CA ALA A 166 10.17 -10.13 12.48
C ALA A 166 9.21 -9.34 13.39
N GLY A 167 8.90 -8.08 13.07
CA GLY A 167 8.04 -7.22 13.88
C GLY A 167 6.56 -7.62 13.85
N GLU A 168 5.73 -6.84 14.53
CA GLU A 168 4.28 -7.05 14.52
C GLU A 168 3.65 -6.71 13.15
N GLY A 169 2.51 -7.32 12.87
CA GLY A 169 1.70 -7.06 11.69
C GLY A 169 0.87 -5.78 11.79
N GLY A 170 -0.03 -5.62 10.82
CA GLY A 170 -0.93 -4.46 10.72
C GLY A 170 -2.00 -4.45 11.80
N ALA A 171 -2.65 -3.29 11.90
CA ALA A 171 -3.72 -2.96 12.82
C ALA A 171 -4.70 -1.96 12.17
N VAL A 172 -5.91 -1.87 12.73
CA VAL A 172 -6.89 -0.81 12.45
C VAL A 172 -7.08 -0.01 13.73
N TYR A 173 -7.03 1.32 13.61
CA TYR A 173 -7.30 2.24 14.72
C TYR A 173 -8.46 3.16 14.35
N VAL A 174 -9.14 3.66 15.36
CA VAL A 174 -10.04 4.81 15.28
C VAL A 174 -9.47 5.95 16.11
N THR A 175 -9.67 7.18 15.67
CA THR A 175 -9.55 8.36 16.52
C THR A 175 -10.77 9.24 16.32
N LEU A 176 -11.38 9.61 17.44
CA LEU A 176 -12.57 10.44 17.45
C LEU A 176 -12.17 11.90 17.25
N ASN A 177 -12.93 12.64 16.46
CA ASN A 177 -12.82 14.07 16.36
C ASN A 177 -13.58 14.69 17.53
N GLU A 178 -12.84 15.34 18.43
CA GLU A 178 -13.38 16.02 19.61
C GLU A 178 -13.41 17.55 19.38
N GLY A 179 -13.35 17.95 18.11
CA GLY A 179 -13.23 19.34 17.67
C GLY A 179 -14.56 19.99 17.37
N GLU A 180 -14.50 21.02 16.53
CA GLU A 180 -15.68 21.66 15.97
C GLU A 180 -15.63 21.54 14.45
N LYS A 181 -16.79 21.68 13.79
CA LYS A 181 -16.86 21.73 12.32
C LYS A 181 -15.87 22.79 11.77
N GLY A 182 -15.03 22.38 10.83
CA GLY A 182 -13.98 23.21 10.24
C GLY A 182 -12.71 23.37 11.10
N LYS A 183 -12.67 22.77 12.28
CA LYS A 183 -11.51 22.74 13.19
C LYS A 183 -11.40 21.38 13.88
N PRO A 184 -11.23 20.29 13.11
CA PRO A 184 -11.19 18.96 13.68
C PRO A 184 -10.01 18.81 14.66
N SER A 185 -10.25 18.13 15.77
CA SER A 185 -9.30 17.87 16.85
C SER A 185 -9.36 16.41 17.25
N PHE A 186 -8.54 15.59 16.61
CA PHE A 186 -8.55 14.15 16.84
C PHE A 186 -7.93 13.74 18.19
N GLY A 187 -8.67 12.94 18.95
CA GLY A 187 -8.23 12.31 20.18
C GLY A 187 -7.13 11.24 19.97
N PRO A 188 -6.77 10.48 21.01
CA PRO A 188 -5.80 9.39 20.89
C PRO A 188 -6.27 8.26 19.97
N LEU A 189 -5.33 7.65 19.24
CA LEU A 189 -5.59 6.44 18.46
C LEU A 189 -5.98 5.27 19.37
N LYS A 190 -7.17 4.71 19.17
CA LYS A 190 -7.70 3.53 19.86
C LYS A 190 -7.72 2.35 18.87
N PRO A 191 -7.13 1.19 19.20
CA PRO A 191 -7.13 0.04 18.29
C PRO A 191 -8.53 -0.59 18.20
N LEU A 192 -9.09 -0.68 16.99
CA LEU A 192 -10.26 -1.52 16.70
C LEU A 192 -9.82 -2.95 16.37
N ILE A 193 -8.70 -3.09 15.64
CA ILE A 193 -8.02 -4.37 15.41
C ILE A 193 -6.58 -4.21 15.86
N ALA A 194 -6.21 -4.92 16.94
CA ALA A 194 -4.86 -4.89 17.49
C ALA A 194 -3.80 -5.41 16.49
N ARG A 195 -2.54 -5.02 16.68
CA ARG A 195 -1.42 -5.52 15.85
C ARG A 195 -1.32 -7.05 15.89
N SER A 196 -1.07 -7.68 14.74
CA SER A 196 -0.85 -9.13 14.70
C SER A 196 0.52 -9.52 15.25
N LYS A 197 0.58 -10.56 16.07
CA LYS A 197 1.86 -11.15 16.53
C LYS A 197 2.50 -12.11 15.52
N LYS A 198 1.87 -12.32 14.35
CA LYS A 198 2.24 -13.32 13.33
C LYS A 198 2.28 -14.75 13.89
N GLY A 199 2.49 -15.72 13.00
CA GLY A 199 2.67 -17.13 13.39
C GLY A 199 1.38 -17.90 13.66
N GLY A 200 0.23 -17.39 13.19
CA GLY A 200 -1.03 -18.12 13.22
C GLY A 200 -0.96 -19.47 12.50
N LYS A 201 -1.91 -20.37 12.80
CA LYS A 201 -2.04 -21.69 12.16
C LYS A 201 -3.14 -21.77 11.11
N ALA A 202 -3.98 -20.76 11.04
CA ALA A 202 -5.09 -20.62 10.11
C ALA A 202 -5.26 -19.13 9.72
N PRO A 203 -5.94 -18.82 8.61
CA PRO A 203 -6.20 -17.44 8.17
C PRO A 203 -7.34 -16.80 9.00
N SER A 204 -7.16 -16.68 10.31
CA SER A 204 -8.24 -16.27 11.23
C SER A 204 -8.41 -14.76 11.38
N ARG A 205 -7.53 -13.95 10.77
CA ARG A 205 -7.52 -12.49 10.92
C ARG A 205 -6.70 -11.82 9.80
N PRO A 206 -6.89 -10.52 9.58
CA PRO A 206 -5.93 -9.73 8.81
C PRO A 206 -4.65 -9.52 9.64
N ASP A 207 -3.51 -9.72 8.99
CA ASP A 207 -2.17 -9.61 9.56
C ASP A 207 -1.32 -8.53 8.89
N ALA A 208 -1.61 -8.17 7.64
CA ALA A 208 -0.81 -7.20 6.90
C ALA A 208 -1.63 -6.47 5.83
N GLY A 209 -1.31 -5.20 5.62
CA GLY A 209 -1.99 -4.33 4.64
C GLY A 209 -3.47 -4.22 4.90
N LEU A 210 -3.85 -3.70 6.07
CA LEU A 210 -5.24 -3.58 6.49
C LEU A 210 -5.84 -2.32 5.87
N TYR A 211 -6.92 -2.50 5.11
CA TYR A 211 -7.75 -1.44 4.53
C TYR A 211 -9.14 -1.59 5.12
N ALA A 212 -9.53 -0.69 6.01
CA ALA A 212 -10.83 -0.72 6.65
C ALA A 212 -11.83 0.17 5.90
N ASP A 213 -13.10 -0.22 5.97
CA ASP A 213 -14.26 0.62 5.69
C ASP A 213 -15.29 0.36 6.78
N ALA A 214 -16.18 1.31 7.02
CA ALA A 214 -17.16 1.24 8.10
C ALA A 214 -18.56 1.58 7.61
N PHE A 215 -19.54 0.79 8.04
CA PHE A 215 -20.95 0.95 7.71
C PHE A 215 -21.80 0.12 8.67
N ASP A 216 -23.06 0.50 8.83
CA ASP A 216 -24.07 -0.25 9.59
C ASP A 216 -24.50 -1.47 8.75
N TYR A 217 -23.95 -2.66 9.06
CA TYR A 217 -24.16 -3.87 8.26
C TYR A 217 -25.49 -4.55 8.59
N ASP A 218 -25.90 -4.55 9.85
CA ASP A 218 -27.06 -5.30 10.34
C ASP A 218 -28.29 -4.41 10.61
N GLY A 219 -28.15 -3.09 10.57
CA GLY A 219 -29.21 -2.12 10.77
C GLY A 219 -29.51 -1.84 12.25
N ASP A 220 -28.63 -2.22 13.18
CA ASP A 220 -28.76 -1.91 14.61
C ASP A 220 -28.38 -0.45 14.92
N GLY A 221 -27.83 0.21 13.91
CA GLY A 221 -27.47 1.61 13.88
C GLY A 221 -25.99 1.82 14.12
N ASP A 222 -25.28 0.97 14.85
CA ASP A 222 -23.85 1.13 15.06
C ASP A 222 -23.04 0.79 13.80
N LEU A 223 -21.77 1.21 13.77
CA LEU A 223 -20.94 1.00 12.59
C LEU A 223 -20.04 -0.22 12.80
N ASP A 224 -20.15 -1.15 11.86
CA ASP A 224 -19.30 -2.32 11.73
C ASP A 224 -18.08 -2.02 10.87
N LEU A 225 -17.11 -2.95 10.87
CA LEU A 225 -15.96 -2.86 9.98
C LEU A 225 -15.96 -3.97 8.94
N VAL A 226 -15.72 -3.59 7.69
CA VAL A 226 -15.17 -4.49 6.68
C VAL A 226 -13.68 -4.19 6.48
N VAL A 227 -12.84 -5.21 6.57
CA VAL A 227 -11.39 -5.05 6.48
C VAL A 227 -10.84 -5.97 5.42
N GLY A 228 -10.27 -5.38 4.36
CA GLY A 228 -9.45 -6.10 3.40
C GLY A 228 -8.01 -6.20 3.91
N GLY A 229 -7.36 -7.35 3.68
CA GLY A 229 -5.95 -7.50 4.04
C GLY A 229 -5.40 -8.88 3.77
N TYR A 230 -4.12 -9.07 4.09
CA TYR A 230 -3.46 -10.36 4.01
C TYR A 230 -3.52 -11.09 5.34
N ALA A 231 -3.97 -12.34 5.33
CA ALA A 231 -3.73 -13.28 6.41
C ALA A 231 -2.38 -13.95 6.18
N MET A 232 -1.65 -14.19 7.27
CA MET A 232 -0.35 -14.85 7.29
C MET A 232 -0.34 -15.94 8.35
N TRP A 233 -0.19 -17.19 7.90
CA TRP A 233 -0.22 -18.35 8.80
C TRP A 233 0.68 -19.45 8.28
N THR A 234 1.19 -20.28 9.17
CA THR A 234 1.83 -21.54 8.78
C THR A 234 0.90 -22.66 9.20
N PRO A 235 0.27 -23.38 8.26
CA PRO A 235 -0.63 -24.48 8.59
C PRO A 235 0.03 -25.45 9.57
N GLN A 236 -0.77 -26.00 10.48
CA GLN A 236 -0.29 -27.07 11.33
C GLN A 236 0.06 -28.27 10.45
N GLY A 237 1.32 -28.67 10.47
CA GLY A 237 1.76 -29.92 9.85
C GLY A 237 1.25 -31.14 10.62
N ARG A 238 1.52 -32.33 10.09
CA ARG A 238 1.21 -33.60 10.74
C ARG A 238 2.49 -34.34 11.15
N ALA A 239 2.33 -35.36 11.98
CA ALA A 239 3.41 -36.31 12.23
C ALA A 239 3.79 -37.01 10.91
N LEU A 240 5.10 -37.10 10.66
CA LEU A 240 5.65 -37.79 9.50
C LEU A 240 6.07 -39.21 9.87
N THR A 241 5.98 -40.12 8.92
CA THR A 241 6.63 -41.44 8.98
C THR A 241 8.13 -41.32 8.72
N ASP A 242 8.91 -42.39 8.96
CA ASP A 242 10.35 -42.39 8.63
C ASP A 242 10.61 -42.23 7.13
N LEU A 243 9.76 -42.84 6.29
CA LEU A 243 9.83 -42.69 4.84
C LEU A 243 9.59 -41.24 4.41
N GLU A 244 8.60 -40.57 5.00
CA GLU A 244 8.32 -39.16 4.72
C GLU A 244 9.42 -38.23 5.23
N ARG A 245 10.02 -38.52 6.39
CA ARG A 245 11.21 -37.80 6.89
C ARG A 245 12.38 -37.92 5.92
N ALA A 246 12.65 -39.14 5.44
CA ALA A 246 13.69 -39.38 4.43
C ALA A 246 13.38 -38.62 3.13
N ARG A 247 12.12 -38.62 2.70
CA ARG A 247 11.68 -37.90 1.50
C ARG A 247 11.82 -36.38 1.63
N VAL A 248 11.48 -35.80 2.79
CA VAL A 248 11.71 -34.37 3.08
C VAL A 248 13.19 -34.01 2.95
N LYS A 249 14.09 -34.85 3.47
CA LYS A 249 15.54 -34.64 3.33
C LYS A 249 15.97 -34.65 1.87
N GLU A 250 15.51 -35.65 1.11
CA GLU A 250 15.74 -35.74 -0.33
C GLU A 250 15.26 -34.51 -1.10
N LEU A 251 14.03 -34.05 -0.81
CA LEU A 251 13.44 -32.89 -1.46
C LEU A 251 14.21 -31.61 -1.13
N LYS A 252 14.71 -31.44 0.10
CA LYS A 252 15.58 -30.30 0.47
C LYS A 252 16.89 -30.32 -0.32
N ASP A 253 17.54 -31.47 -0.40
CA ASP A 253 18.79 -31.62 -1.15
C ASP A 253 18.55 -31.36 -2.66
N LEU A 254 17.41 -31.82 -3.18
CA LEU A 254 17.00 -31.57 -4.56
C LEU A 254 16.66 -30.10 -4.81
N GLU A 255 15.99 -29.43 -3.87
CA GLU A 255 15.68 -27.99 -3.92
C GLU A 255 16.96 -27.17 -4.04
N VAL A 256 17.95 -27.41 -3.17
CA VAL A 256 19.26 -26.73 -3.19
C VAL A 256 19.96 -26.92 -4.54
N LYS A 257 20.03 -28.17 -5.04
CA LYS A 257 20.65 -28.46 -6.35
C LYS A 257 19.91 -27.78 -7.50
N THR A 258 18.58 -27.72 -7.43
CA THR A 258 17.75 -27.12 -8.49
C THR A 258 17.86 -25.60 -8.49
N PHE A 259 17.95 -24.97 -7.32
CA PHE A 259 18.29 -23.54 -7.20
C PHE A 259 19.68 -23.23 -7.77
N ALA A 260 20.71 -24.01 -7.42
CA ALA A 260 22.06 -23.80 -7.97
C ALA A 260 22.08 -23.88 -9.51
N LYS A 261 21.30 -24.79 -10.12
CA LYS A 261 21.13 -24.82 -11.59
C LYS A 261 20.48 -23.55 -12.13
N ARG A 262 19.45 -23.06 -11.44
CA ARG A 262 18.76 -21.82 -11.83
C ARG A 262 19.69 -20.62 -11.75
N ASP A 263 20.52 -20.55 -10.72
CA ASP A 263 21.48 -19.46 -10.51
C ASP A 263 22.52 -19.45 -11.62
N VAL A 264 23.08 -20.60 -12.00
CA VAL A 264 23.99 -20.70 -13.15
C VAL A 264 23.35 -20.18 -14.46
N ILE A 265 22.06 -20.47 -14.70
CA ILE A 265 21.35 -19.95 -15.88
C ILE A 265 21.16 -18.43 -15.77
N ASN A 266 20.77 -17.93 -14.60
CA ASN A 266 20.62 -16.50 -14.36
C ASN A 266 21.93 -15.74 -14.54
N ASP A 267 23.05 -16.26 -14.02
CA ASP A 267 24.37 -15.64 -14.14
C ASP A 267 24.80 -15.55 -15.60
N LYS A 268 24.62 -16.62 -16.38
CA LYS A 268 24.85 -16.62 -17.83
C LYS A 268 23.95 -15.60 -18.54
N MET A 269 22.68 -15.54 -18.17
CA MET A 269 21.71 -14.60 -18.74
C MET A 269 22.13 -13.15 -18.47
N PHE A 270 22.54 -12.82 -17.25
CA PHE A 270 22.99 -11.48 -16.89
C PHE A 270 24.28 -11.11 -17.61
N ALA A 271 25.27 -12.01 -17.64
CA ALA A 271 26.52 -11.79 -18.38
C ALA A 271 26.27 -11.58 -19.88
N ALA A 272 25.39 -12.38 -20.50
CA ALA A 272 25.03 -12.23 -21.91
C ALA A 272 24.30 -10.91 -22.18
N ILE A 273 23.42 -10.45 -21.27
CA ILE A 273 22.76 -9.15 -21.40
C ILE A 273 23.80 -8.03 -21.30
N GLU A 274 24.70 -8.09 -20.32
CA GLU A 274 25.76 -7.10 -20.14
C GLU A 274 26.66 -6.99 -21.39
N GLU A 275 27.10 -8.11 -21.94
CA GLU A 275 27.89 -8.14 -23.17
C GLU A 275 27.10 -7.61 -24.37
N ALA A 276 25.86 -8.08 -24.57
CA ALA A 276 25.04 -7.71 -25.73
C ALA A 276 24.60 -6.25 -25.70
N THR A 277 24.65 -5.59 -24.54
CA THR A 277 24.25 -4.19 -24.34
C THR A 277 25.41 -3.27 -24.01
N ASN A 278 26.65 -3.76 -24.13
CA ASN A 278 27.84 -2.98 -23.86
C ASN A 278 27.89 -1.71 -24.75
N GLY A 279 28.17 -0.56 -24.13
CA GLY A 279 28.20 0.74 -24.80
C GLY A 279 26.82 1.35 -25.10
N LEU A 280 25.72 0.65 -24.82
CA LEU A 280 24.38 1.23 -24.91
C LEU A 280 24.04 1.96 -23.60
N ASP A 281 23.35 3.09 -23.73
CA ASP A 281 22.71 3.72 -22.58
C ASP A 281 21.65 2.76 -22.02
N ARG A 282 21.74 2.40 -20.73
CA ARG A 282 20.79 1.51 -20.04
C ARG A 282 19.36 2.03 -20.08
N LYS A 283 19.18 3.34 -20.32
CA LYS A 283 17.87 3.99 -20.46
C LYS A 283 17.33 4.00 -21.89
N SER A 284 18.14 3.64 -22.90
CA SER A 284 17.72 3.67 -24.30
C SER A 284 16.72 2.55 -24.65
N ASP A 285 15.82 2.83 -25.59
CA ASP A 285 14.93 1.81 -26.15
C ASP A 285 15.72 0.68 -26.85
N GLU A 286 16.87 1.01 -27.42
CA GLU A 286 17.78 0.05 -28.03
C GLU A 286 18.32 -0.95 -26.99
N TYR A 287 18.79 -0.47 -25.83
CA TYR A 287 19.19 -1.33 -24.70
C TYR A 287 18.06 -2.26 -24.29
N ARG A 288 16.85 -1.72 -24.08
CA ARG A 288 15.69 -2.50 -23.61
C ARG A 288 15.31 -3.58 -24.59
N LYS A 289 15.26 -3.25 -25.88
CA LYS A 289 14.97 -4.21 -26.95
C LYS A 289 16.03 -5.30 -26.99
N LYS A 290 17.31 -4.92 -26.98
CA LYS A 290 18.44 -5.84 -27.04
C LYS A 290 18.48 -6.77 -25.82
N ALA A 291 18.35 -6.23 -24.61
CA ALA A 291 18.29 -7.00 -23.37
C ALA A 291 17.12 -8.02 -23.38
N ARG A 292 15.94 -7.61 -23.86
CA ARG A 292 14.77 -8.49 -23.98
C ARG A 292 15.01 -9.64 -24.96
N GLU A 293 15.57 -9.34 -26.13
CA GLU A 293 15.89 -10.35 -27.15
C GLU A 293 16.94 -11.34 -26.65
N THR A 294 18.01 -10.85 -26.03
CA THR A 294 19.07 -11.69 -25.42
C THR A 294 18.53 -12.58 -24.30
N ARG A 295 17.55 -12.10 -23.52
CA ARG A 295 16.94 -12.86 -22.42
C ARG A 295 16.08 -14.04 -22.88
N LYS A 296 15.49 -13.97 -24.08
CA LYS A 296 14.49 -14.92 -24.58
C LYS A 296 14.93 -16.39 -24.54
N PRO A 297 16.11 -16.82 -25.02
CA PRO A 297 16.53 -18.22 -24.98
C PRO A 297 16.68 -18.75 -23.54
N PHE A 298 17.16 -17.92 -22.61
CA PHE A 298 17.32 -18.32 -21.20
C PHE A 298 15.99 -18.59 -20.51
N PHE A 299 14.88 -17.96 -20.96
CA PHE A 299 13.56 -18.30 -20.45
C PHE A 299 13.12 -19.72 -20.81
N GLU A 300 13.47 -20.23 -21.98
CA GLU A 300 13.17 -21.62 -22.33
C GLU A 300 14.07 -22.59 -21.56
N GLU A 301 15.33 -22.22 -21.30
CA GLU A 301 16.26 -23.02 -20.49
C GLU A 301 15.85 -23.06 -18.99
N ILE A 302 15.37 -21.94 -18.44
CA ILE A 302 14.98 -21.84 -17.01
C ILE A 302 13.62 -22.50 -16.72
N LYS A 303 12.77 -22.65 -17.74
CA LYS A 303 11.41 -23.18 -17.61
C LYS A 303 11.38 -24.58 -16.97
N PRO A 304 12.10 -25.61 -17.47
CA PRO A 304 12.10 -26.94 -16.84
C PRO A 304 12.63 -26.92 -15.40
N VAL A 305 13.62 -26.06 -15.10
CA VAL A 305 14.17 -25.89 -13.74
C VAL A 305 13.11 -25.28 -12.81
N SER A 306 12.35 -24.30 -13.31
CA SER A 306 11.27 -23.66 -12.58
C SER A 306 10.10 -24.61 -12.33
N ASP A 307 9.77 -25.45 -13.31
CA ASP A 307 8.78 -26.50 -13.17
C ASP A 307 9.19 -27.55 -12.13
N GLN A 308 10.47 -27.92 -12.09
CA GLN A 308 11.02 -28.81 -11.09
C GLN A 308 10.93 -28.19 -9.68
N LEU A 309 11.32 -26.92 -9.50
CA LEU A 309 11.18 -26.21 -8.22
C LEU A 309 9.73 -26.16 -7.77
N ARG A 310 8.78 -25.92 -8.68
CA ARG A 310 7.34 -25.92 -8.38
C ARG A 310 6.88 -27.30 -7.88
N LYS A 311 7.27 -28.39 -8.55
CA LYS A 311 6.94 -29.76 -8.12
C LYS A 311 7.51 -30.06 -6.73
N ILE A 312 8.78 -29.74 -6.49
CA ILE A 312 9.44 -29.90 -5.19
C ILE A 312 8.70 -29.12 -4.11
N SER A 313 8.38 -27.85 -4.37
CA SER A 313 7.68 -26.97 -3.42
C SER A 313 6.28 -27.52 -3.07
N ASN A 314 5.54 -28.03 -4.06
CA ASN A 314 4.22 -28.61 -3.84
C ASN A 314 4.29 -29.85 -2.94
N GLU A 315 5.16 -30.81 -3.28
CA GLU A 315 5.33 -32.03 -2.49
C GLU A 315 5.87 -31.72 -1.07
N MET A 316 6.83 -30.79 -0.96
CA MET A 316 7.34 -30.32 0.32
C MET A 316 6.24 -29.70 1.18
N ASN A 317 5.34 -28.91 0.59
CA ASN A 317 4.26 -28.26 1.33
C ASN A 317 3.22 -29.24 1.86
N GLU A 318 3.02 -30.40 1.21
CA GLU A 318 2.13 -31.46 1.72
C GLU A 318 2.71 -32.15 2.97
N LEU A 319 4.03 -32.25 3.05
CA LEU A 319 4.75 -32.89 4.16
C LEU A 319 5.07 -31.91 5.29
N VAL A 320 5.56 -30.73 4.94
CA VAL A 320 6.02 -29.66 5.83
C VAL A 320 5.47 -28.33 5.32
N PRO A 321 4.23 -27.96 5.71
CA PRO A 321 3.59 -26.74 5.23
C PRO A 321 4.44 -25.50 5.51
N ARG A 322 4.68 -24.69 4.47
CA ARG A 322 5.34 -23.39 4.58
C ARG A 322 4.34 -22.28 4.96
N GLY A 323 4.88 -21.16 5.43
CA GLY A 323 4.10 -19.95 5.66
C GLY A 323 3.30 -19.54 4.43
N GLN A 324 2.01 -19.31 4.63
CA GLN A 324 1.05 -18.87 3.64
C GLN A 324 0.79 -17.37 3.81
N ARG A 325 0.52 -16.71 2.69
CA ARG A 325 0.00 -15.35 2.66
C ARG A 325 -1.09 -15.29 1.60
N LYS A 326 -2.32 -14.99 2.02
CA LYS A 326 -3.47 -14.83 1.11
C LYS A 326 -4.30 -13.63 1.52
N SER A 327 -4.90 -12.97 0.54
CA SER A 327 -5.84 -11.87 0.78
C SER A 327 -7.21 -12.41 1.14
N PHE A 328 -7.86 -11.80 2.13
CA PHE A 328 -9.27 -12.00 2.45
C PHE A 328 -9.93 -10.66 2.76
N VAL A 329 -11.23 -10.73 2.96
CA VAL A 329 -12.06 -9.66 3.53
C VAL A 329 -12.69 -10.23 4.80
N TRP A 330 -12.59 -9.49 5.90
CA TRP A 330 -13.18 -9.84 7.20
C TRP A 330 -14.27 -8.83 7.54
N LEU A 331 -15.37 -9.32 8.08
CA LEU A 331 -16.40 -8.50 8.72
C LEU A 331 -16.19 -8.57 10.24
N TYR A 332 -16.19 -7.43 10.90
CA TYR A 332 -16.20 -7.29 12.35
C TYR A 332 -17.46 -6.57 12.74
N GLU A 333 -18.42 -7.35 13.23
CA GLU A 333 -19.65 -6.84 13.83
C GLU A 333 -19.33 -6.17 15.17
N ARG A 334 -19.88 -4.99 15.40
CA ARG A 334 -19.83 -4.30 16.68
C ARG A 334 -21.06 -4.71 17.50
N GLN A 335 -20.90 -4.82 18.82
CA GLN A 335 -21.91 -5.29 19.78
C GLN A 335 -21.98 -4.33 20.96
#